data_AF-A0A6B1D6I2-F1
#
_entry.id   AF-A0A6B1D6I2-F1
#
_cell.length_a   1.000
_cell.length_b   1.000
_cell.length_c   1.000
_cell.angle_alpha   90.00
_cell.angle_beta   90.00
_cell.angle_gamma   90.00
#
_symmetry.space_group_name_H-M   'P 1'
#
loop_
_entity.id
_entity.type
_entity.pdbx_description
1 polymer ?
#
loop_
_entity_poly.entity_id
_entity_poly.type
_entity_poly.pdbx_seq_one_letter_code
_entity_poly.pdbx_strand_id
1 'polypeptide(L)'
;MKILLDANAYSLLMRGHREVAELVRRAEELLFSAVVVGELMYGFRRGAHFERNAADLRSFLDSPYSSFVEVGPVTADRYSRIAAALRAKGRPIPTNDVWIAAHAMETGADLVSADAHFQHVEGIVWVRVAAA
;
A
#
# COMPACT_ATOMS: atom_id res chain seq x y z
N MET A 1 5.33 -5.87 14.01
CA MET A 1 4.23 -5.69 13.04
C MET A 1 4.81 -5.39 11.67
N LYS A 2 4.33 -6.07 10.63
CA LYS A 2 4.65 -5.76 9.23
C LYS A 2 3.62 -4.77 8.69
N ILE A 3 4.06 -3.74 7.99
CA ILE A 3 3.18 -2.72 7.42
C ILE A 3 3.34 -2.68 5.90
N LEU A 4 2.22 -2.63 5.18
CA LEU A 4 2.19 -2.30 3.76
C LEU A 4 1.60 -0.90 3.61
N LEU A 5 2.36 0.01 2.99
CA LEU A 5 1.90 1.37 2.73
C LEU A 5 1.19 1.43 1.38
N ASP A 6 0.01 2.03 1.37
CA ASP A 6 -0.65 2.49 0.14
C ASP A 6 0.00 3.81 -0.37
N ALA A 7 -0.21 4.16 -1.63
CA ALA A 7 0.38 5.34 -2.27
C ALA A 7 -0.01 6.66 -1.57
N ASN A 8 -1.26 6.75 -1.10
CA ASN A 8 -1.71 7.91 -0.32
C ASN A 8 -1.04 7.98 1.06
N ALA A 9 -0.81 6.84 1.73
CA ALA A 9 -0.15 6.78 3.03
C ALA A 9 1.32 7.17 2.92
N TYR A 10 2.02 6.68 1.89
CA TYR A 10 3.37 7.14 1.58
C TYR A 10 3.41 8.67 1.35
N SER A 11 2.46 9.20 0.59
CA SER A 11 2.39 10.64 0.34
C SER A 11 2.15 11.45 1.63
N LEU A 12 1.34 10.94 2.56
CA LEU A 12 1.14 11.54 3.88
C LEU A 12 2.41 11.48 4.74
N LEU A 13 3.13 10.34 4.74
CA LEU A 13 4.42 10.20 5.42
C LEU A 13 5.39 11.27 4.95
N MET A 14 5.54 11.43 3.63
CA MET A 14 6.46 12.40 3.05
C MET A 14 6.08 13.86 3.32
N ARG A 15 4.82 14.12 3.68
CA ARG A 15 4.33 15.43 4.13
C ARG A 15 4.43 15.63 5.64
N GLY A 16 5.04 14.69 6.37
CA GLY A 16 5.22 14.77 7.82
C GLY A 16 3.98 14.41 8.63
N HIS A 17 3.04 13.63 8.07
CA HIS A 17 1.86 13.20 8.82
C HIS A 17 2.25 12.35 10.03
N ARG A 18 2.01 12.88 11.23
CA ARG A 18 2.53 12.33 12.49
C ARG A 18 2.10 10.89 12.72
N GLU A 19 0.83 10.57 12.50
CA GLU A 19 0.30 9.22 12.72
C GLU A 19 0.97 8.18 11.82
N VAL A 20 1.17 8.50 10.53
CA VAL A 20 1.83 7.58 9.58
C VAL A 20 3.30 7.43 9.96
N ALA A 21 3.97 8.52 10.34
CA ALA A 21 5.35 8.47 10.80
C ALA A 21 5.54 7.61 12.06
N GLU A 22 4.61 7.66 13.01
CA GLU A 22 4.64 6.78 14.20
C GLU A 22 4.42 5.31 13.85
N LEU A 23 3.48 5.00 12.94
CA LEU A 23 3.25 3.65 12.46
C LEU A 23 4.50 3.07 11.79
N VAL A 24 5.09 3.82 10.87
CA VAL A 24 6.32 3.44 10.17
C VAL A 24 7.48 3.23 11.13
N ARG A 25 7.65 4.09 12.15
CA ARG A 25 8.73 3.95 13.14
C ARG A 25 8.57 2.72 14.03
N ARG A 26 7.34 2.25 14.26
CA ARG A 26 7.02 1.08 15.08
C ARG A 26 6.95 -0.22 14.26
N ALA A 27 7.01 -0.13 12.94
CA ALA A 27 7.03 -1.30 12.08
C ALA A 27 8.33 -2.09 12.28
N GLU A 28 8.22 -3.41 12.34
CA GLU A 28 9.37 -4.31 12.28
C GLU A 28 9.89 -4.44 10.85
N GLU A 29 8.99 -4.34 9.88
CA GLU A 29 9.28 -4.45 8.45
C GLU A 29 8.26 -3.63 7.65
N LEU A 30 8.76 -2.93 6.63
CA LEU A 30 7.95 -2.22 5.64
C LEU A 30 7.90 -3.02 4.35
N LEU A 31 6.69 -3.39 3.94
CA LEU A 31 6.44 -4.10 2.71
C LEU A 31 6.02 -3.14 1.60
N PHE A 32 6.56 -3.36 0.41
CA PHE A 32 6.20 -2.61 -0.79
C PHE A 32 5.56 -3.50 -1.83
N SER A 33 4.42 -3.04 -2.33
CA SER A 33 3.81 -3.55 -3.54
C SER A 33 4.42 -2.84 -4.75
N ALA A 34 4.82 -3.59 -5.77
CA ALA A 34 5.21 -3.01 -7.07
C ALA A 34 4.08 -2.15 -7.68
N VAL A 35 2.81 -2.47 -7.37
CA VAL A 35 1.63 -1.68 -7.79
C VAL A 35 1.66 -0.28 -7.14
N VAL A 36 1.88 -0.20 -5.83
CA VAL A 36 2.00 1.08 -5.10
C VAL A 36 3.16 1.90 -5.64
N VAL A 37 4.33 1.27 -5.82
CA VAL A 37 5.51 1.94 -6.38
C VAL A 37 5.23 2.46 -7.79
N GLY A 38 4.50 1.70 -8.61
CA GLY A 38 4.04 2.13 -9.93
C GLY A 38 3.14 3.37 -9.87
N GLU A 39 2.17 3.41 -8.96
CA GLU A 39 1.28 4.56 -8.76
C GLU A 39 2.04 5.80 -8.28
N LEU A 40 2.97 5.64 -7.34
CA LEU A 40 3.83 6.72 -6.87
C LEU A 40 4.68 7.27 -8.02
N MET A 41 5.36 6.41 -8.77
CA MET A 41 6.18 6.81 -9.91
C MET A 41 5.36 7.51 -10.99
N TYR A 42 4.14 7.04 -11.27
CA TYR A 42 3.21 7.71 -12.16
C TYR A 42 2.84 9.11 -11.65
N GLY A 43 2.51 9.24 -10.36
CA GLY A 43 2.23 10.52 -9.72
C GLY A 43 3.41 11.48 -9.79
N PHE A 44 4.63 10.99 -9.53
CA PHE A 44 5.84 11.80 -9.58
C PHE A 44 6.13 12.33 -10.99
N ARG A 45 5.94 11.49 -12.03
CA ARG A 45 6.13 11.88 -13.44
C ARG A 45 5.15 12.95 -13.90
N ARG A 46 3.98 13.02 -13.27
CA ARG A 46 2.97 14.06 -13.53
C ARG A 46 3.19 15.34 -12.72
N GLY A 47 4.06 15.31 -11.71
CA GLY A 47 4.38 16.45 -10.88
C GLY A 47 5.60 17.24 -11.35
N ALA A 48 5.88 18.34 -10.66
CA ALA A 48 7.02 19.22 -10.97
C ALA A 48 8.37 18.75 -10.35
N HIS A 49 8.34 17.75 -9.46
CA HIS A 49 9.49 17.36 -8.63
C HIS A 49 9.86 15.89 -8.79
N PHE A 50 9.81 15.37 -10.03
CA PHE A 50 10.06 13.94 -10.31
C PHE A 50 11.39 13.45 -9.71
N GLU A 51 12.51 14.09 -10.04
CA GLU A 51 13.85 13.63 -9.59
C GLU A 51 13.97 13.55 -8.08
N ARG A 52 13.47 14.59 -7.38
CA ARG A 52 13.47 14.61 -5.91
C ARG A 52 12.61 13.49 -5.34
N ASN A 53 11.37 13.35 -5.81
CA ASN A 53 10.45 12.35 -5.27
C ASN A 53 10.92 10.92 -5.56
N ALA A 54 11.51 10.69 -6.74
CA ALA A 54 12.08 9.39 -7.10
C ALA A 54 13.33 9.06 -6.27
N ALA A 55 14.18 10.04 -5.97
CA ALA A 55 15.32 9.87 -5.08
C ALA A 55 14.89 9.56 -3.65
N ASP A 56 13.89 10.29 -3.13
CA ASP A 56 13.32 10.04 -1.80
C ASP A 56 12.72 8.63 -1.71
N LEU A 57 11.94 8.21 -2.71
CA LEU A 57 11.36 6.87 -2.77
C LEU A 57 12.45 5.80 -2.84
N ARG A 58 13.49 6.00 -3.66
CA ARG A 58 14.61 5.05 -3.76
C ARG A 58 15.32 4.89 -2.42
N SER A 59 15.62 6.00 -1.73
CA SER A 59 16.22 5.94 -0.40
C SER A 59 15.35 5.19 0.60
N PHE A 60 14.02 5.27 0.45
CA PHE A 60 13.07 4.57 1.31
C PHE A 60 13.03 3.06 1.02
N LEU A 61 13.11 2.67 -0.25
CA LEU A 61 13.15 1.28 -0.72
C LEU A 61 14.49 0.58 -0.47
N ASP A 62 15.60 1.34 -0.42
CA ASP A 62 16.95 0.82 -0.13
C ASP A 62 17.19 0.60 1.38
N SER A 63 16.17 0.83 2.23
CA SER A 63 16.27 0.59 3.68
C SER A 63 16.42 -0.92 3.99
N PRO A 64 17.27 -1.30 4.96
CA PRO A 64 17.39 -2.72 5.36
C PRO A 64 16.13 -3.27 6.03
N TYR A 65 15.19 -2.41 6.42
CA TYR A 65 13.91 -2.77 7.02
C TYR A 65 12.76 -2.77 6.00
N SER A 66 13.07 -2.59 4.71
CA SER A 66 12.09 -2.66 3.63
C SER A 66 12.30 -3.85 2.71
N SER A 67 11.20 -4.47 2.30
CA SER A 67 11.21 -5.58 1.33
C SER A 67 10.04 -5.46 0.35
N PHE A 68 10.20 -6.03 -0.84
CA PHE A 68 9.13 -6.11 -1.83
C PHE A 68 8.32 -7.39 -1.63
N VAL A 69 7.01 -7.28 -1.81
CA VAL A 69 6.13 -8.43 -1.98
C VAL A 69 6.10 -8.78 -3.46
N GLU A 70 6.58 -9.96 -3.83
CA GLU A 70 6.54 -10.45 -5.20
C GLU A 70 5.11 -10.86 -5.58
N VAL A 71 4.71 -10.52 -6.80
CA VAL A 71 3.45 -11.01 -7.34
C VAL A 71 3.63 -12.46 -7.76
N GLY A 72 3.00 -13.37 -7.03
CA GLY A 72 3.11 -14.82 -7.27
C GLY A 72 1.75 -15.53 -7.34
N PRO A 73 1.75 -16.87 -7.43
CA PRO A 73 0.53 -17.67 -7.44
C PRO A 73 -0.34 -17.46 -6.19
N VAL A 74 0.27 -17.22 -5.02
CA VAL A 74 -0.45 -16.92 -3.78
C VAL A 74 -1.16 -15.57 -3.90
N THR A 75 -0.47 -14.53 -4.38
CA THR A 75 -1.06 -13.22 -4.65
C THR A 75 -2.24 -13.33 -5.62
N ALA A 76 -2.09 -14.10 -6.69
CA ALA A 76 -3.14 -14.31 -7.69
C ALA A 76 -4.39 -15.00 -7.09
N ASP A 77 -4.21 -16.02 -6.26
CA ASP A 77 -5.32 -16.64 -5.51
C ASP A 77 -6.01 -15.62 -4.60
N ARG A 78 -5.26 -14.85 -3.81
CA ARG A 78 -5.82 -13.81 -2.92
C ARG A 78 -6.60 -12.76 -3.70
N TYR A 79 -6.01 -12.23 -4.76
CA TYR A 79 -6.63 -11.28 -5.68
C TYR A 79 -7.98 -11.80 -6.17
N SER A 80 -8.01 -13.04 -6.69
CA SER A 80 -9.22 -13.61 -7.30
C SER A 80 -10.38 -13.72 -6.29
N ARG A 81 -10.07 -14.11 -5.06
CA ARG A 81 -11.05 -14.24 -3.98
C ARG A 81 -11.59 -12.88 -3.54
N ILE A 82 -10.70 -11.90 -3.36
CA ILE A 82 -11.07 -10.53 -3.00
C ILE A 82 -11.97 -9.92 -4.09
N ALA A 83 -11.55 -9.99 -5.36
CA ALA A 83 -12.31 -9.46 -6.49
C ALA A 83 -13.70 -10.11 -6.61
N ALA A 84 -13.79 -11.44 -6.49
CA ALA A 84 -15.05 -12.17 -6.55
C ALA A 84 -15.98 -11.78 -5.39
N ALA A 85 -15.46 -11.68 -4.16
CA ALA A 85 -16.23 -11.29 -2.98
C ALA A 85 -16.75 -9.86 -3.08
N LEU A 86 -15.91 -8.90 -3.50
CA LEU A 86 -16.32 -7.51 -3.72
C LEU A 86 -17.40 -7.39 -4.80
N ARG A 87 -17.26 -8.15 -5.90
CA ARG A 87 -18.26 -8.20 -6.97
C ARG A 87 -19.59 -8.75 -6.47
N ALA A 88 -19.57 -9.85 -5.72
CA ALA A 88 -20.77 -10.45 -5.14
C ALA A 88 -21.51 -9.50 -4.19
N LYS A 89 -20.78 -8.61 -3.50
CA LYS A 89 -21.35 -7.58 -2.61
C LYS A 89 -21.81 -6.31 -3.33
N GLY A 90 -21.58 -6.20 -4.64
CA GLY A 90 -21.86 -4.96 -5.39
C GLY A 90 -20.97 -3.79 -4.97
N ARG A 91 -19.77 -4.07 -4.47
CA ARG A 91 -18.78 -3.08 -3.99
C ARG A 91 -17.44 -3.23 -4.71
N PRO A 92 -17.38 -3.17 -6.06
CA PRO A 92 -16.09 -3.21 -6.74
C PRO A 92 -15.24 -2.01 -6.33
N ILE A 93 -13.95 -2.24 -6.13
CA ILE A 93 -12.93 -1.21 -5.89
C ILE A 93 -11.97 -1.17 -7.10
N PRO A 94 -11.13 -0.14 -7.25
CA PRO A 94 -10.10 -0.10 -8.28
C PRO A 94 -9.22 -1.36 -8.31
N THR A 95 -8.85 -1.80 -9.51
CA THR A 95 -8.07 -3.04 -9.70
C THR A 95 -6.74 -3.03 -8.95
N ASN A 96 -6.07 -1.88 -8.87
CA ASN A 96 -4.80 -1.74 -8.15
C ASN A 96 -5.00 -1.97 -6.65
N ASP A 97 -6.06 -1.43 -6.06
CA ASP A 97 -6.39 -1.65 -4.65
C ASP A 97 -6.64 -3.12 -4.35
N VAL A 98 -7.23 -3.88 -5.28
CA VAL A 98 -7.39 -5.33 -5.12
C VAL A 98 -6.02 -6.03 -5.06
N TRP A 99 -5.05 -5.64 -5.89
CA TRP A 99 -3.69 -6.19 -5.83
C TRP A 99 -2.97 -5.81 -4.53
N ILE A 100 -3.12 -4.57 -4.07
CA ILE A 100 -2.54 -4.08 -2.82
C ILE A 100 -3.12 -4.87 -1.63
N ALA A 101 -4.44 -5.05 -1.60
CA ALA A 101 -5.11 -5.86 -0.59
C ALA A 101 -4.70 -7.34 -0.65
N ALA A 102 -4.46 -7.88 -1.85
CA ALA A 102 -3.96 -9.24 -2.02
C ALA A 102 -2.57 -9.42 -1.39
N HIS A 103 -1.64 -8.48 -1.58
CA HIS A 103 -0.34 -8.50 -0.89
C HIS A 103 -0.49 -8.39 0.63
N ALA A 104 -1.37 -7.53 1.13
CA ALA A 104 -1.64 -7.43 2.57
C ALA A 104 -2.17 -8.77 3.13
N MET A 105 -3.12 -9.39 2.43
CA MET A 105 -3.68 -10.69 2.81
C MET A 105 -2.66 -11.83 2.76
N GLU A 106 -1.81 -11.87 1.74
CA GLU A 106 -0.76 -12.88 1.58
C GLU A 106 0.29 -12.80 2.69
N THR A 107 0.72 -11.58 3.02
CA THR A 107 1.82 -11.35 3.95
C THR A 107 1.37 -11.20 5.40
N GLY A 108 0.06 -11.03 5.64
CA GLY A 108 -0.49 -10.70 6.95
C GLY A 108 -0.05 -9.32 7.45
N ALA A 109 0.30 -8.41 6.55
CA ALA A 109 0.70 -7.06 6.90
C ALA A 109 -0.50 -6.15 7.12
N ASP A 110 -0.32 -5.19 8.02
CA ASP A 110 -1.29 -4.13 8.26
C ASP A 110 -1.25 -3.15 7.09
N LEU A 111 -2.36 -3.02 6.37
CA LEU A 111 -2.48 -2.11 5.23
C LEU A 111 -2.81 -0.71 5.73
N VAL A 112 -1.84 0.20 5.67
CA VAL A 112 -2.01 1.59 6.06
C VAL A 112 -2.46 2.40 4.85
N SER A 113 -3.66 2.96 4.91
CA SER A 113 -4.26 3.74 3.82
C SER A 113 -5.29 4.75 4.33
N ALA A 114 -5.41 5.88 3.64
CA ALA A 114 -6.50 6.83 3.80
C ALA A 114 -7.74 6.47 2.95
N ASP A 115 -7.61 5.50 2.04
CA ASP A 115 -8.69 5.08 1.15
C ASP A 115 -9.69 4.17 1.88
N ALA A 116 -10.97 4.54 1.82
CA ALA A 116 -12.05 3.78 2.41
C ALA A 116 -12.41 2.53 1.60
N HIS A 117 -11.85 2.31 0.40
CA HIS A 117 -12.07 1.09 -0.39
C HIS A 117 -11.78 -0.18 0.41
N PHE A 118 -10.70 -0.17 1.19
CA PHE A 118 -10.24 -1.34 1.95
C PHE A 118 -11.19 -1.77 3.07
N GLN A 119 -12.12 -0.90 3.49
CA GLN A 119 -13.16 -1.24 4.47
C GLN A 119 -14.08 -2.39 3.98
N HIS A 120 -14.14 -2.61 2.66
CA HIS A 120 -14.99 -3.63 2.05
C HIS A 120 -14.25 -4.96 1.79
N VAL A 121 -12.93 -4.99 2.03
CA VAL A 121 -12.11 -6.19 1.86
C VAL A 121 -12.06 -6.95 3.17
N GLU A 122 -12.59 -8.18 3.17
CA GLU A 122 -12.53 -9.07 4.33
C GLU A 122 -11.18 -9.77 4.42
N GLY A 123 -10.75 -10.09 5.65
CA GLY A 123 -9.55 -10.89 5.88
C GLY A 123 -8.23 -10.12 5.78
N ILE A 124 -8.27 -8.80 5.76
CA ILE A 124 -7.09 -7.93 5.91
C ILE A 124 -7.25 -7.03 7.14
N VAL A 125 -6.13 -6.60 7.71
CA VAL A 125 -6.11 -5.52 8.71
C VAL A 125 -5.91 -4.21 7.95
N TRP A 126 -6.92 -3.34 7.98
CA TRP A 126 -6.83 -1.99 7.43
C TRP A 126 -6.63 -0.98 8.56
N VAL A 127 -5.50 -0.29 8.53
CA VAL A 127 -5.18 0.81 9.43
C VAL A 127 -5.52 2.12 8.72
N ARG A 128 -6.72 2.63 9.01
CA ARG A 128 -7.19 3.89 8.46
C ARG A 128 -6.38 5.05 9.03
N VAL A 129 -5.83 5.88 8.15
CA VAL A 129 -5.26 7.19 8.50
C VAL A 129 -6.10 8.31 7.91
N ALA A 130 -6.16 9.46 8.59
CA ALA A 130 -6.89 10.60 8.07
C ALA A 130 -6.20 11.17 6.81
N ALA A 131 -6.97 11.45 5.76
CA ALA A 131 -6.48 12.30 4.68
C ALA A 131 -6.25 13.71 5.24
N ALA A 132 -5.10 14.30 4.91
CA ALA A 132 -4.77 15.68 5.23
C ALA A 132 -5.50 16.67 4.31
#